data_AF-A0AA38MNC8-F1
#
_entry.id   AF-A0AA38MNC8-F1
#
_cell.length_a   1.000
_cell.length_b   1.000
_cell.length_c   1.000
_cell.angle_alpha   90.00
_cell.angle_beta   90.00
_cell.angle_gamma   90.00
#
_symmetry.space_group_name_H-M   'P 1'
#
loop_
_entity.id
_entity.type
_entity.pdbx_description
1 polymer ?
#
loop_
_entity_poly.entity_id
_entity_poly.type
_entity_poly.pdbx_seq_one_letter_code
_entity_poly.pdbx_strand_id
1 'polypeptide(L)'
;MRVIEFEHLNRIEVEVAECIALSVQDVQALNHISVGTAETACLDGMFVMEGCCAAGFGVDSITVAGETSPDREPQTSLTLRRPLWAAKLIIKAFTEDRDHLSDIQLQELLHRGKMLNRKTYNLPPLYHDEIVSLSPPSCDRVWPQDVIDCKSMTSQEPGRRRMYAHQCENGDVNYLTVEQTALQYYRTVGFPDGEHCEGNLIIASFCLLFWDIIYEDYVKGTFVSKVQSAPLDMYSSHFYKNRERRIKRRLSDIEHKWTEEIFRRRLFDRWTLHSHETSLCSLDAVVDKPERLYNAITCIGRDVLGKIFERLVKNFKYYRSGFPDLIVWNLPEKKAKFVEVKSENDKLSIKQKLWLNYLIEIGANAAVCHVEPKSSKKKNRTTGNNS
;
A
#
# COMPACT_ATOMS: atom_id res chain seq x y z
N MET A 1 33.05 -10.00 2.04
CA MET A 1 32.21 -9.09 2.88
C MET A 1 30.84 -8.83 2.25
N ARG A 2 30.72 -8.38 0.98
CA ARG A 2 29.40 -8.05 0.38
C ARG A 2 28.43 -9.22 0.13
N VAL A 3 28.91 -10.45 -0.09
CA VAL A 3 28.03 -11.61 -0.36
C VAL A 3 27.34 -12.11 0.91
N ILE A 4 28.07 -12.18 2.02
CA ILE A 4 27.52 -12.63 3.31
C ILE A 4 26.47 -11.64 3.84
N GLU A 5 26.73 -10.34 3.70
CA GLU A 5 25.76 -9.29 4.06
C GLU A 5 24.49 -9.36 3.19
N PHE A 6 24.64 -9.68 1.89
CA PHE A 6 23.51 -9.85 0.98
C PHE A 6 22.65 -11.08 1.31
N GLU A 7 23.28 -12.23 1.58
CA GLU A 7 22.57 -13.44 2.00
C GLU A 7 21.84 -13.24 3.34
N HIS A 8 22.46 -12.53 4.27
CA HIS A 8 21.87 -12.20 5.56
C HIS A 8 20.63 -11.31 5.42
N LEU A 9 20.72 -10.22 4.65
CA LEU A 9 19.59 -9.31 4.43
C LEU A 9 18.43 -10.00 3.69
N ASN A 10 18.73 -10.83 2.68
CA ASN A 10 17.69 -11.60 1.99
C ASN A 10 17.00 -12.59 2.93
N ARG A 11 17.75 -13.24 3.82
CA ARG A 11 17.19 -14.14 4.82
C ARG A 11 16.23 -13.41 5.76
N ILE A 12 16.61 -12.23 6.27
CA ILE A 12 15.73 -11.41 7.11
C ILE A 12 14.44 -11.06 6.35
N GLU A 13 14.54 -10.60 5.09
CA GLU A 13 13.35 -10.25 4.30
C GLU A 13 12.40 -11.45 4.12
N VAL A 14 12.93 -12.65 3.86
CA VAL A 14 12.11 -13.87 3.69
C VAL A 14 11.44 -14.26 5.01
N GLU A 15 12.19 -14.33 6.12
CA GLU A 15 11.65 -14.70 7.43
C GLU A 15 10.53 -13.73 7.87
N VAL A 16 10.75 -12.42 7.69
CA VAL A 16 9.76 -11.38 8.01
C VAL A 16 8.52 -11.51 7.12
N ALA A 17 8.71 -11.71 5.81
CA ALA A 17 7.59 -11.90 4.88
C ALA A 17 6.74 -13.13 5.25
N GLU A 18 7.38 -14.25 5.61
CA GLU A 18 6.68 -15.46 6.07
C GLU A 18 5.88 -15.20 7.35
N CYS A 19 6.48 -14.54 8.35
CA CYS A 19 5.81 -14.23 9.60
C CYS A 19 4.61 -13.28 9.42
N ILE A 20 4.72 -12.32 8.51
CA ILE A 20 3.62 -11.41 8.16
C ILE A 20 2.53 -12.17 7.38
N ALA A 21 2.89 -13.02 6.41
CA ALA A 21 1.94 -13.80 5.62
C ALA A 21 1.10 -14.78 6.46
N LEU A 22 1.67 -15.36 7.51
CA LEU A 22 0.93 -16.20 8.47
C LEU A 22 -0.24 -15.47 9.13
N SER A 23 -0.20 -14.13 9.23
CA SER A 23 -1.34 -13.35 9.75
C SER A 23 -2.60 -13.48 8.89
N VAL A 24 -2.44 -13.59 7.57
CA VAL A 24 -3.56 -13.66 6.62
C VAL A 24 -4.23 -15.03 6.68
N GLN A 25 -3.43 -16.10 6.74
CA GLN A 25 -3.91 -17.47 6.81
C GLN A 25 -4.57 -17.79 8.16
N ASP A 26 -4.05 -17.25 9.26
CA ASP A 26 -4.63 -17.44 10.60
C ASP A 26 -6.01 -16.77 10.74
N VAL A 27 -6.21 -15.59 10.12
CA VAL A 27 -7.52 -14.90 10.13
C VAL A 27 -8.57 -15.72 9.37
N GLN A 28 -8.20 -16.32 8.25
CA GLN A 28 -9.08 -17.21 7.49
C GLN A 28 -9.40 -18.49 8.31
N ALA A 29 -8.40 -19.10 8.95
CA ALA A 29 -8.60 -20.28 9.79
C ALA A 29 -9.47 -19.99 11.02
N LEU A 30 -9.34 -18.83 11.67
CA LEU A 30 -10.17 -18.42 12.79
C LEU A 30 -11.62 -18.09 12.38
N ASN A 31 -11.83 -17.53 11.18
CA ASN A 31 -13.17 -17.25 10.67
C ASN A 31 -13.91 -18.53 10.25
N HIS A 32 -13.20 -19.55 9.75
CA HIS A 32 -13.77 -20.86 9.43
C HIS A 32 -14.18 -21.69 10.65
N ILE A 33 -13.71 -21.33 11.86
CA ILE A 33 -14.18 -21.96 13.11
C ILE A 33 -15.59 -21.44 13.50
N SER A 34 -16.06 -20.33 12.92
CA SER A 34 -17.37 -19.74 13.25
C SER A 34 -18.47 -19.96 12.21
N VAL A 35 -18.19 -20.54 11.05
CA VAL A 35 -19.21 -20.88 10.05
C VAL A 35 -18.87 -22.23 9.42
N GLY A 36 -19.50 -23.28 9.95
CA GLY A 36 -19.47 -24.58 9.32
C GLY A 36 -20.30 -24.55 8.05
N THR A 37 -19.62 -24.60 6.90
CA THR A 37 -19.99 -25.35 5.68
C THR A 37 -18.85 -25.19 4.68
N ALA A 38 -18.28 -26.31 4.27
CA ALA A 38 -17.18 -26.39 3.34
C ALA A 38 -17.66 -26.10 1.91
N GLU A 39 -17.10 -25.07 1.27
CA GLU A 39 -17.04 -24.97 -0.18
C GLU A 39 -15.63 -24.51 -0.58
N THR A 40 -15.05 -25.29 -1.49
CA THR A 40 -13.75 -25.13 -2.14
C THR A 40 -13.62 -23.77 -2.82
N ALA A 41 -12.61 -22.98 -2.41
CA ALA A 41 -12.17 -21.79 -3.15
C ALA A 41 -10.81 -22.07 -3.82
N CYS A 42 -10.82 -22.09 -5.15
CA CYS A 42 -9.62 -22.00 -5.99
C CYS A 42 -8.82 -20.74 -5.66
N LEU A 43 -7.51 -20.89 -5.53
CA LEU A 43 -6.55 -19.79 -5.55
C LEU A 43 -5.99 -19.68 -6.98
N ASP A 44 -6.53 -18.76 -7.77
CA ASP A 44 -5.86 -18.23 -8.95
C ASP A 44 -4.89 -17.12 -8.52
N GLY A 45 -3.67 -17.17 -9.03
CA GLY A 45 -2.70 -16.09 -8.91
C GLY A 45 -1.26 -16.51 -8.62
N MET A 46 -0.72 -17.47 -9.36
CA MET A 46 0.71 -17.74 -9.37
C MET A 46 1.24 -17.72 -10.81
N PHE A 47 2.09 -16.72 -11.09
CA PHE A 47 3.07 -16.63 -12.18
C PHE A 47 2.79 -17.46 -13.45
N VAL A 48 2.30 -16.78 -14.50
CA VAL A 48 2.41 -17.27 -15.88
C VAL A 48 3.86 -17.08 -16.34
N MET A 49 4.59 -18.17 -16.46
CA MET A 49 5.78 -18.27 -17.31
C MET A 49 5.40 -19.16 -18.50
N GLU A 50 5.20 -18.56 -19.67
CA GLU A 50 5.07 -19.29 -20.93
C GLU A 50 6.44 -19.79 -21.40
N GLY A 51 6.49 -21.01 -21.95
CA GLY A 51 7.61 -21.43 -22.81
C GLY A 51 7.80 -22.93 -23.04
N CYS A 52 7.23 -23.43 -24.15
CA CYS A 52 7.69 -24.53 -25.01
C CYS A 52 7.22 -26.00 -24.79
N CYS A 53 6.25 -26.37 -25.65
CA CYS A 53 6.25 -27.47 -26.63
C CYS A 53 6.31 -28.96 -26.21
N ALA A 54 5.18 -29.62 -26.53
CA ALA A 54 5.04 -30.84 -27.35
C ALA A 54 4.95 -32.23 -26.70
N ALA A 55 4.02 -33.00 -27.30
CA ALA A 55 3.80 -34.44 -27.29
C ALA A 55 3.08 -35.07 -26.08
N GLY A 56 1.84 -35.47 -26.33
CA GLY A 56 1.06 -36.32 -25.43
C GLY A 56 1.43 -37.79 -25.56
N PHE A 57 1.14 -38.54 -24.50
CA PHE A 57 0.69 -39.92 -24.52
C PHE A 57 -0.07 -40.15 -23.21
N GLY A 58 -1.20 -40.86 -23.30
CA GLY A 58 -2.06 -41.17 -22.17
C GLY A 58 -1.59 -42.35 -21.33
N VAL A 59 -2.58 -42.88 -20.62
CA VAL A 59 -2.71 -44.13 -19.86
C VAL A 59 -2.21 -44.22 -18.40
N ASP A 60 -3.22 -44.48 -17.57
CA ASP A 60 -3.32 -45.49 -16.52
C ASP A 60 -3.24 -45.09 -15.05
N SER A 61 -4.42 -45.28 -14.45
CA SER A 61 -4.74 -45.36 -13.05
C SER A 61 -3.95 -46.52 -12.42
N ILE A 62 -3.09 -46.21 -11.46
CA ILE A 62 -2.56 -47.22 -10.54
C ILE A 62 -2.93 -46.80 -9.13
N THR A 63 -3.98 -47.43 -8.63
CA THR A 63 -4.31 -47.51 -7.21
C THR A 63 -3.27 -48.40 -6.54
N VAL A 64 -2.41 -47.83 -5.67
CA VAL A 64 -1.59 -48.64 -4.76
C VAL A 64 -2.16 -48.50 -3.36
N ALA A 65 -2.59 -49.65 -2.84
CA ALA A 65 -3.07 -49.85 -1.47
C ALA A 65 -1.94 -49.61 -0.46
N GLY A 66 -2.35 -49.29 0.77
CA GLY A 66 -1.51 -48.60 1.74
C GLY A 66 -0.38 -49.41 2.37
N GLU A 67 0.62 -48.65 2.82
CA GLU A 67 1.49 -49.02 3.94
C GLU A 67 1.29 -47.97 5.04
N THR A 68 0.77 -48.42 6.17
CA THR A 68 0.62 -47.66 7.39
C THR A 68 1.98 -47.51 8.08
N SER A 69 2.62 -46.35 7.94
CA SER A 69 3.75 -45.97 8.78
C SER A 69 3.25 -45.41 10.12
N PRO A 70 3.74 -45.90 11.27
CA PRO A 70 3.30 -45.46 12.59
C PRO A 70 4.14 -44.28 13.07
N ASP A 71 4.11 -43.16 12.35
CA ASP A 71 4.68 -41.89 12.82
C ASP A 71 3.91 -40.71 12.19
N ARG A 72 2.62 -40.62 12.51
CA ARG A 72 1.93 -39.32 12.44
C ARG A 72 2.20 -38.61 13.76
N GLU A 73 3.15 -37.68 13.76
CA GLU A 73 3.20 -36.64 14.78
C GLU A 73 1.78 -36.05 14.94
N PRO A 74 1.28 -35.88 16.18
CA PRO A 74 -0.07 -35.39 16.38
C PRO A 74 -0.19 -33.98 15.80
N GLN A 75 -1.27 -33.70 15.07
CA GLN A 75 -1.58 -32.40 14.46
C GLN A 75 -1.58 -31.21 15.46
N THR A 76 -1.55 -31.49 16.77
CA THR A 76 -1.38 -30.53 17.86
C THR A 76 0.05 -29.95 17.95
N SER A 77 1.08 -30.63 17.42
CA SER A 77 2.48 -30.16 17.42
C SER A 77 2.69 -29.00 16.42
N LEU A 78 2.07 -29.09 15.24
CA LEU A 78 2.20 -28.10 14.16
C LEU A 78 1.48 -26.78 14.45
N THR A 79 0.39 -26.83 15.23
CA THR A 79 -0.44 -25.67 15.58
C THR A 79 0.19 -24.78 16.67
N LEU A 80 1.00 -25.35 17.57
CA LEU A 80 1.79 -24.60 18.58
C LEU A 80 3.17 -24.15 18.06
N ARG A 81 3.75 -24.87 17.08
CA ARG A 81 5.05 -24.48 16.50
C ARG A 81 5.00 -23.13 15.77
N ARG A 82 3.90 -22.79 15.11
CA ARG A 82 3.79 -21.54 14.32
C ARG A 82 3.70 -20.26 15.17
N PRO A 83 2.86 -20.17 16.23
CA PRO A 83 2.80 -18.98 17.08
C PRO A 83 4.08 -18.73 17.87
N LEU A 84 4.69 -19.79 18.42
CA LEU A 84 5.95 -19.68 19.16
C LEU A 84 7.11 -19.27 18.25
N TRP A 85 7.18 -19.84 17.04
CA TRP A 85 8.16 -19.43 16.03
C TRP A 85 7.98 -17.96 15.64
N ALA A 86 6.74 -17.53 15.37
CA ALA A 86 6.44 -16.15 15.03
C ALA A 86 6.81 -15.18 16.17
N ALA A 87 6.53 -15.55 17.42
CA ALA A 87 6.91 -14.75 18.59
C ALA A 87 8.43 -14.58 18.71
N LYS A 88 9.19 -15.68 18.59
CA LYS A 88 10.66 -15.64 18.60
C LYS A 88 11.22 -14.81 17.46
N LEU A 89 10.63 -14.92 16.27
CA LEU A 89 11.05 -14.12 15.13
C LEU A 89 10.76 -12.63 15.35
N ILE A 90 9.59 -12.26 15.88
CA ILE A 90 9.28 -10.87 16.20
C ILE A 90 10.27 -10.30 17.23
N ILE A 91 10.60 -11.07 18.27
CA ILE A 91 11.57 -10.66 19.28
C ILE A 91 12.94 -10.42 18.62
N LYS A 92 13.45 -11.42 17.88
CA LYS A 92 14.70 -11.31 17.11
C LYS A 92 14.69 -10.10 16.18
N ALA A 93 13.58 -9.86 15.49
CA ALA A 93 13.43 -8.75 14.56
C ALA A 93 13.51 -7.38 15.27
N PHE A 94 12.99 -7.28 16.50
CA PHE A 94 13.04 -6.05 17.29
C PHE A 94 14.36 -5.85 18.05
N THR A 95 15.11 -6.90 18.33
CA THR A 95 16.39 -6.84 19.07
C THR A 95 17.60 -6.81 18.15
N GLU A 96 17.66 -7.70 17.16
CA GLU A 96 18.86 -7.96 16.35
C GLU A 96 18.74 -7.31 14.96
N ASP A 97 17.60 -7.47 14.29
CA ASP A 97 17.46 -7.09 12.88
C ASP A 97 16.88 -5.67 12.68
N ARG A 98 16.61 -4.94 13.76
CA ARG A 98 15.80 -3.70 13.76
C ARG A 98 16.29 -2.65 12.76
N ASP A 99 17.60 -2.45 12.66
CA ASP A 99 18.21 -1.44 11.78
C ASP A 99 18.16 -1.81 10.29
N HIS A 100 17.78 -3.07 9.99
CA HIS A 100 17.62 -3.57 8.62
C HIS A 100 16.16 -3.59 8.16
N LEU A 101 15.21 -3.25 9.05
CA LEU A 101 13.78 -3.27 8.76
C LEU A 101 13.26 -1.88 8.42
N SER A 102 12.34 -1.83 7.45
CA SER A 102 11.56 -0.63 7.17
C SER A 102 10.55 -0.33 8.29
N ASP A 103 10.10 0.91 8.36
CA ASP A 103 9.02 1.33 9.27
C ASP A 103 7.73 0.50 9.04
N ILE A 104 7.42 0.19 7.78
CA ILE A 104 6.29 -0.68 7.39
C ILE A 104 6.46 -2.07 8.01
N GLN A 105 7.60 -2.72 7.81
CA GLN A 105 7.86 -4.07 8.36
C GLN A 105 7.78 -4.07 9.90
N LEU A 106 8.36 -3.06 10.55
CA LEU A 106 8.30 -2.92 12.01
C LEU A 106 6.85 -2.80 12.51
N GLN A 107 6.00 -2.03 11.82
CA GLN A 107 4.60 -1.89 12.18
C GLN A 107 3.76 -3.14 11.85
N GLU A 108 4.08 -3.86 10.78
CA GLU A 108 3.45 -5.14 10.43
C GLU A 108 3.78 -6.21 11.48
N LEU A 109 5.04 -6.28 11.93
CA LEU A 109 5.48 -7.14 13.02
C LEU A 109 4.83 -6.75 14.36
N LEU A 110 4.71 -5.45 14.65
CA LEU A 110 3.99 -4.95 15.82
C LEU A 110 2.52 -5.42 15.80
N HIS A 111 1.85 -5.25 14.66
CA HIS A 111 0.47 -5.70 14.49
C HIS A 111 0.34 -7.20 14.71
N ARG A 112 1.28 -7.99 14.17
CA ARG A 112 1.32 -9.43 14.38
C ARG A 112 1.55 -9.79 15.85
N GLY A 113 2.47 -9.11 16.53
CA GLY A 113 2.71 -9.28 17.98
C GLY A 113 1.44 -9.05 18.80
N LYS A 114 0.66 -8.01 18.48
CA LYS A 114 -0.65 -7.76 19.11
C LYS A 114 -1.65 -8.89 18.85
N MET A 115 -1.64 -9.48 17.65
CA MET A 115 -2.52 -10.63 17.35
C MET A 115 -2.13 -11.88 18.15
N LEU A 116 -0.84 -12.14 18.33
CA LEU A 116 -0.35 -13.29 19.09
C LEU A 116 -0.80 -13.24 20.56
N ASN A 117 -1.09 -12.05 21.11
CA ASN A 117 -1.62 -11.87 22.47
C ASN A 117 -3.07 -12.39 22.67
N ARG A 118 -3.70 -12.94 21.64
CA ARG A 118 -5.00 -13.59 21.80
C ARG A 118 -4.83 -14.94 22.50
N LYS A 119 -5.69 -15.19 23.49
CA LYS A 119 -5.73 -16.46 24.26
C LYS A 119 -5.77 -17.71 23.37
N THR A 120 -6.33 -17.60 22.17
CA THR A 120 -6.41 -18.67 21.17
C THR A 120 -5.05 -19.23 20.75
N TYR A 121 -3.97 -18.44 20.84
CA TYR A 121 -2.63 -18.89 20.44
C TYR A 121 -1.85 -19.59 21.57
N ASN A 122 -2.34 -19.55 22.81
CA ASN A 122 -1.75 -20.21 23.98
C ASN A 122 -0.23 -19.98 24.12
N LEU A 123 0.23 -18.77 23.83
CA LEU A 123 1.64 -18.40 23.92
C LEU A 123 2.02 -18.13 25.39
N PRO A 124 3.19 -18.60 25.87
CA PRO A 124 3.59 -18.33 27.25
C PRO A 124 3.70 -16.82 27.55
N PRO A 125 3.26 -16.34 28.72
CA PRO A 125 3.24 -14.90 29.06
C PRO A 125 4.56 -14.17 28.86
N LEU A 126 5.70 -14.83 29.12
CA LEU A 126 7.03 -14.24 28.93
C LEU A 126 7.24 -13.67 27.52
N TYR A 127 6.72 -14.35 26.49
CA TYR A 127 6.86 -13.88 25.10
C TYR A 127 5.94 -12.68 24.82
N HIS A 128 4.77 -12.59 25.46
CA HIS A 128 3.90 -11.42 25.35
C HIS A 128 4.57 -10.20 25.97
N ASP A 129 5.08 -10.34 27.18
CA ASP A 129 5.72 -9.24 27.91
C ASP A 129 6.96 -8.74 27.16
N GLU A 130 7.77 -9.65 26.62
CA GLU A 130 8.95 -9.31 25.85
C GLU A 130 8.60 -8.62 24.52
N ILE A 131 7.63 -9.12 23.75
CA ILE A 131 7.15 -8.48 22.52
C ILE A 131 6.63 -7.07 22.82
N VAL A 132 5.83 -6.90 23.88
CA VAL A 132 5.27 -5.60 24.26
C VAL A 132 6.38 -4.63 24.66
N SER A 133 7.39 -5.10 25.42
CA SER A 133 8.51 -4.27 25.85
C SER A 133 9.41 -3.82 24.71
N LEU A 134 9.59 -4.64 23.68
CA LEU A 134 10.47 -4.36 22.54
C LEU A 134 9.77 -3.61 21.40
N SER A 135 8.44 -3.63 21.39
CA SER A 135 7.60 -3.08 20.33
C SER A 135 7.86 -1.59 20.06
N PRO A 136 7.96 -1.18 18.79
CA PRO A 136 8.00 0.24 18.45
C PRO A 136 6.65 0.92 18.79
N PRO A 137 6.63 2.26 18.92
CA PRO A 137 5.38 3.00 19.04
C PRO A 137 4.42 2.69 17.88
N SER A 138 3.11 2.60 18.18
CA SER A 138 2.09 2.38 17.15
C SER A 138 2.06 3.55 16.15
N CYS A 139 1.84 3.25 14.87
CA CYS A 139 1.60 4.27 13.85
C CYS A 139 0.18 4.89 13.89
N ASP A 140 -0.67 4.43 14.81
CA ASP A 140 -2.01 4.99 15.02
C ASP A 140 -1.93 6.41 15.55
N ARG A 141 -2.60 7.35 14.87
CA ARG A 141 -2.73 8.75 15.29
C ARG A 141 -4.16 9.21 15.09
N VAL A 142 -4.46 10.41 15.59
CA VAL A 142 -5.67 11.12 15.20
C VAL A 142 -5.32 11.92 13.95
N TRP A 143 -5.95 11.58 12.83
CA TRP A 143 -5.82 12.32 11.57
C TRP A 143 -6.95 13.33 11.43
N PRO A 144 -6.76 14.43 10.68
CA PRO A 144 -7.88 15.26 10.23
C PRO A 144 -8.92 14.39 9.53
N GLN A 145 -10.20 14.67 9.78
CA GLN A 145 -11.32 13.91 9.24
C GLN A 145 -12.35 14.80 8.58
N ASP A 146 -12.88 14.32 7.46
CA ASP A 146 -14.07 14.85 6.81
C ASP A 146 -15.15 13.75 6.85
N VAL A 147 -16.40 14.14 7.05
CA VAL A 147 -17.54 13.21 7.09
C VAL A 147 -18.57 13.62 6.07
N ILE A 148 -18.96 12.68 5.21
CA ILE A 148 -19.96 12.89 4.17
C ILE A 148 -21.17 12.00 4.46
N ASP A 149 -22.29 12.65 4.73
CA ASP A 149 -23.58 11.99 4.94
C ASP A 149 -24.32 11.77 3.61
N CYS A 150 -24.33 10.52 3.11
CA CYS A 150 -24.97 10.18 1.84
C CYS A 150 -26.03 9.08 1.99
N LYS A 151 -27.12 9.16 1.22
CA LYS A 151 -28.05 8.01 1.12
C LYS A 151 -27.33 6.87 0.42
N SER A 152 -27.14 5.73 1.08
CA SER A 152 -26.54 4.55 0.47
C SER A 152 -27.59 3.54 0.04
N MET A 153 -27.32 2.76 -1.01
CA MET A 153 -28.03 1.51 -1.24
C MET A 153 -27.15 0.34 -0.82
N THR A 154 -27.69 -0.52 0.04
CA THR A 154 -27.05 -1.78 0.40
C THR A 154 -27.47 -2.82 -0.63
N SER A 155 -26.51 -3.34 -1.41
CA SER A 155 -26.73 -4.58 -2.16
C SER A 155 -26.94 -5.71 -1.14
N GLN A 156 -27.97 -6.54 -1.32
CA GLN A 156 -28.18 -7.74 -0.50
C GLN A 156 -27.24 -8.89 -0.89
N GLU A 157 -26.55 -8.78 -2.01
CA GLU A 157 -25.59 -9.79 -2.49
C GLU A 157 -24.21 -9.61 -1.83
N PRO A 158 -23.64 -10.67 -1.23
CA PRO A 158 -22.27 -10.67 -0.72
C PRO A 158 -21.26 -10.29 -1.81
N GLY A 159 -20.28 -9.46 -1.46
CA GLY A 159 -19.16 -9.10 -2.35
C GLY A 159 -19.41 -7.92 -3.30
N ARG A 160 -20.65 -7.42 -3.44
CA ARG A 160 -20.91 -6.18 -4.21
C ARG A 160 -20.47 -4.94 -3.44
N ARG A 161 -19.73 -4.04 -4.11
CA ARG A 161 -19.35 -2.73 -3.57
C ARG A 161 -20.60 -1.89 -3.25
N ARG A 162 -20.59 -1.20 -2.11
CA ARG A 162 -21.65 -0.28 -1.73
C ARG A 162 -21.63 0.94 -2.66
N MET A 163 -22.82 1.35 -3.10
CA MET A 163 -23.02 2.54 -3.94
C MET A 163 -23.82 3.60 -3.17
N TYR A 164 -23.54 4.87 -3.48
CA TYR A 164 -24.13 6.02 -2.81
C TYR A 164 -24.93 6.85 -3.82
N ALA A 165 -26.13 7.25 -3.43
CA ALA A 165 -27.03 8.03 -4.27
C ALA A 165 -26.58 9.50 -4.30
N HIS A 166 -26.42 10.02 -5.51
CA HIS A 166 -26.11 11.40 -5.81
C HIS A 166 -27.26 12.01 -6.61
N GLN A 167 -27.84 13.09 -6.09
CA GLN A 167 -28.90 13.83 -6.78
C GLN A 167 -28.27 14.77 -7.81
N CYS A 168 -28.59 14.58 -9.08
CA CYS A 168 -28.18 15.44 -10.17
C CYS A 168 -29.04 16.71 -10.23
N GLU A 169 -28.51 17.78 -10.83
CA GLU A 169 -29.21 19.06 -10.98
C GLU A 169 -30.52 18.95 -11.79
N ASN A 170 -30.56 18.02 -12.75
CA ASN A 170 -31.73 17.72 -13.57
C ASN A 170 -32.81 16.91 -12.84
N GLY A 171 -32.59 16.54 -11.56
CA GLY A 171 -33.51 15.74 -10.75
C GLY A 171 -33.24 14.24 -10.77
N ASP A 172 -32.36 13.74 -11.65
CA ASP A 172 -32.02 12.32 -11.70
C ASP A 172 -31.19 11.88 -10.48
N VAL A 173 -31.14 10.57 -10.23
CA VAL A 173 -30.32 9.97 -9.18
C VAL A 173 -29.26 9.07 -9.81
N ASN A 174 -28.00 9.48 -9.69
CA ASN A 174 -26.84 8.66 -10.06
C ASN A 174 -26.33 7.88 -8.86
N TYR A 175 -25.73 6.71 -9.11
CA TYR A 175 -25.10 5.88 -8.09
C TYR A 175 -23.58 5.90 -8.25
N LEU A 176 -22.89 6.36 -7.22
CA LEU A 176 -21.45 6.57 -7.21
C LEU A 176 -20.75 5.58 -6.27
N THR A 177 -19.50 5.25 -6.56
CA THR A 177 -18.62 4.57 -5.59
C THR A 177 -18.31 5.48 -4.41
N VAL A 178 -17.65 4.96 -3.37
CA VAL A 178 -17.27 5.75 -2.19
C VAL A 178 -16.29 6.87 -2.57
N GLU A 179 -15.34 6.59 -3.45
CA GLU A 179 -14.32 7.53 -3.93
C GLU A 179 -14.92 8.59 -4.84
N GLN A 180 -15.83 8.20 -5.74
CA GLN A 180 -16.57 9.15 -6.58
C GLN A 180 -17.45 10.10 -5.76
N THR A 181 -18.07 9.59 -4.69
CA THR A 181 -18.85 10.39 -3.74
C THR A 181 -17.98 11.42 -3.03
N ALA A 182 -16.80 11.00 -2.56
CA ALA A 182 -15.84 11.90 -1.95
C ALA A 182 -15.33 12.96 -2.94
N LEU A 183 -14.98 12.59 -4.17
CA LEU A 183 -14.59 13.55 -5.22
C LEU A 183 -15.68 14.61 -5.45
N GLN A 184 -16.95 14.20 -5.50
CA GLN A 184 -18.04 15.14 -5.71
C GLN A 184 -18.22 16.10 -4.53
N TYR A 185 -18.04 15.63 -3.29
CA TYR A 185 -18.02 16.50 -2.12
C TYR A 185 -16.89 17.52 -2.20
N TYR A 186 -15.67 17.10 -2.52
CA TYR A 186 -14.50 17.99 -2.57
C TYR A 186 -14.63 19.11 -3.61
N ARG A 187 -15.32 18.85 -4.73
CA ARG A 187 -15.69 19.90 -5.70
C ARG A 187 -16.53 21.01 -5.07
N THR A 188 -17.43 20.66 -4.15
CA THR A 188 -18.31 21.64 -3.49
C THR A 188 -17.62 22.43 -2.36
N VAL A 189 -16.52 21.91 -1.83
CA VAL A 189 -15.77 22.53 -0.72
C VAL A 189 -14.43 23.13 -1.15
N GLY A 190 -14.35 23.58 -2.40
CA GLY A 190 -13.24 24.40 -2.88
C GLY A 190 -12.10 23.66 -3.58
N PHE A 191 -12.26 22.38 -3.92
CA PHE A 191 -11.32 21.62 -4.75
C PHE A 191 -11.99 21.16 -6.05
N PRO A 192 -12.08 22.04 -7.08
CA PRO A 192 -12.85 21.78 -8.30
C PRO A 192 -12.33 20.59 -9.11
N ASP A 193 -11.05 20.26 -8.98
CA ASP A 193 -10.39 19.15 -9.67
C ASP A 193 -9.96 18.07 -8.68
N GLY A 194 -9.88 16.83 -9.15
CA GLY A 194 -9.42 15.71 -8.33
C GLY A 194 -9.46 14.37 -9.05
N GLU A 195 -8.71 13.41 -8.51
CA GLU A 195 -8.55 12.10 -9.11
C GLU A 195 -8.42 10.98 -8.08
N HIS A 196 -9.12 9.88 -8.35
CA HIS A 196 -8.90 8.61 -7.64
C HIS A 196 -7.73 7.90 -8.31
N CYS A 197 -6.53 8.07 -7.74
CA CYS A 197 -5.29 7.65 -8.39
C CYS A 197 -4.48 6.62 -7.58
N GLU A 198 -4.81 6.39 -6.31
CA GLU A 198 -4.10 5.44 -5.41
C GLU A 198 -2.57 5.69 -5.39
N GLY A 199 -2.15 6.95 -5.59
CA GLY A 199 -0.74 7.35 -5.71
C GLY A 199 -0.11 7.21 -7.10
N ASN A 200 -0.80 6.64 -8.09
CA ASN A 200 -0.25 6.46 -9.44
C ASN A 200 0.13 7.78 -10.11
N LEU A 201 -0.60 8.88 -9.83
CA LEU A 201 -0.27 10.21 -10.34
C LEU A 201 1.09 10.70 -9.79
N ILE A 202 1.39 10.41 -8.52
CA ILE A 202 2.69 10.70 -7.91
C ILE A 202 3.77 9.81 -8.53
N ILE A 203 3.51 8.51 -8.69
CA ILE A 203 4.48 7.58 -9.30
C ILE A 203 4.79 8.01 -10.73
N ALA A 204 3.78 8.38 -11.54
CA ALA A 204 3.96 8.90 -12.89
C ALA A 204 4.86 10.15 -12.90
N SER A 205 4.58 11.13 -12.03
CA SER A 205 5.42 12.32 -11.91
C SER A 205 6.86 11.98 -11.48
N PHE A 206 7.03 11.03 -10.56
CA PHE A 206 8.35 10.55 -10.14
C PHE A 206 9.11 9.92 -11.31
N CYS A 207 8.47 9.00 -12.06
CA CYS A 207 9.07 8.34 -13.22
C CYS A 207 9.57 9.36 -14.25
N LEU A 208 8.73 10.34 -14.60
CA LEU A 208 9.07 11.36 -15.59
C LEU A 208 10.19 12.28 -15.11
N LEU A 209 10.07 12.79 -13.88
CA LEU A 209 11.01 13.75 -13.33
C LEU A 209 12.33 13.11 -12.88
N PHE A 210 12.41 11.79 -12.75
CA PHE A 210 13.63 11.02 -12.45
C PHE A 210 14.09 10.13 -13.61
N TRP A 211 13.52 10.29 -14.81
CA TRP A 211 13.77 9.39 -15.94
C TRP A 211 15.26 9.15 -16.24
N ASP A 212 16.05 10.22 -16.29
CA ASP A 212 17.50 10.15 -16.56
C ASP A 212 18.31 9.46 -15.45
N ILE A 213 17.75 9.36 -14.24
CA ILE A 213 18.36 8.69 -13.10
C ILE A 213 17.96 7.21 -13.10
N ILE A 214 16.70 6.92 -13.41
CA ILE A 214 16.18 5.54 -13.41
C ILE A 214 16.71 4.76 -14.62
N TYR A 215 16.67 5.38 -15.82
CA TYR A 215 16.84 4.68 -17.09
C TYR A 215 18.12 5.03 -17.84
N GLU A 216 18.58 6.29 -17.76
CA GLU A 216 19.76 6.75 -18.53
C GLU A 216 21.07 6.67 -17.72
N ASP A 217 21.00 6.48 -16.40
CA ASP A 217 22.19 6.35 -15.55
C ASP A 217 22.76 4.93 -15.63
N TYR A 218 24.01 4.82 -16.08
CA TYR A 218 24.68 3.54 -16.18
C TYR A 218 25.15 3.05 -14.81
N VAL A 219 24.55 1.95 -14.36
CA VAL A 219 25.03 1.17 -13.22
C VAL A 219 25.24 -0.27 -13.69
N LYS A 220 26.45 -0.81 -13.46
CA LYS A 220 26.83 -2.12 -13.95
C LYS A 220 25.87 -3.20 -13.40
N GLY A 221 25.30 -3.99 -14.30
CA GLY A 221 24.45 -5.13 -13.95
C GLY A 221 22.99 -4.80 -13.63
N THR A 222 22.54 -3.54 -13.76
CA THR A 222 21.14 -3.19 -13.50
C THR A 222 20.24 -3.32 -14.73
N PHE A 223 20.80 -3.15 -15.94
CA PHE A 223 20.15 -3.47 -17.21
C PHE A 223 20.98 -4.53 -17.93
N VAL A 224 20.42 -5.72 -18.09
CA VAL A 224 20.99 -6.90 -18.74
C VAL A 224 20.23 -7.29 -20.01
N SER A 225 19.05 -6.70 -20.26
CA SER A 225 18.23 -6.92 -21.45
C SER A 225 17.55 -5.64 -21.93
N LYS A 226 17.25 -5.56 -23.23
CA LYS A 226 16.58 -4.41 -23.88
C LYS A 226 15.08 -4.29 -23.55
N VAL A 227 14.46 -5.34 -23.01
CA VAL A 227 13.02 -5.37 -22.70
C VAL A 227 12.71 -5.12 -21.22
N GLN A 228 13.71 -4.72 -20.43
CA GLN A 228 13.48 -4.38 -19.03
C GLN A 228 12.72 -3.06 -18.87
N SER A 229 11.63 -3.09 -18.11
CA SER A 229 10.84 -1.90 -17.76
C SER A 229 11.41 -1.10 -16.57
N ALA A 230 12.41 -1.66 -15.88
CA ALA A 230 13.06 -1.07 -14.72
C ALA A 230 14.46 -1.67 -14.52
N PRO A 231 15.39 -0.92 -13.88
CA PRO A 231 16.67 -1.49 -13.49
C PRO A 231 16.47 -2.56 -12.39
N LEU A 232 17.27 -3.63 -12.42
CA LEU A 232 17.16 -4.76 -11.48
C LEU A 232 17.33 -4.34 -10.01
N ASP A 233 18.01 -3.23 -9.75
CA ASP A 233 18.18 -2.72 -8.38
C ASP A 233 17.02 -1.85 -7.88
N MET A 234 16.05 -1.47 -8.73
CA MET A 234 14.94 -0.53 -8.43
C MET A 234 14.17 -0.87 -7.15
N TYR A 235 13.94 -2.15 -6.92
CA TYR A 235 13.15 -2.67 -5.79
C TYR A 235 14.03 -3.09 -4.60
N SER A 236 15.25 -2.56 -4.53
CA SER A 236 16.20 -2.85 -3.46
C SER A 236 16.76 -1.56 -2.85
N SER A 237 17.41 -1.68 -1.69
CA SER A 237 18.11 -0.56 -1.05
C SER A 237 19.31 -0.06 -1.88
N HIS A 238 19.76 -0.81 -2.88
CA HIS A 238 20.89 -0.45 -3.72
C HIS A 238 20.57 0.61 -4.77
N PHE A 239 19.31 0.74 -5.23
CA PHE A 239 18.94 1.76 -6.22
C PHE A 239 19.34 3.16 -5.74
N TYR A 240 18.95 3.49 -4.51
CA TYR A 240 19.31 4.77 -3.88
C TYR A 240 20.82 4.89 -3.69
N LYS A 241 21.47 3.88 -3.08
CA LYS A 241 22.90 3.91 -2.76
C LYS A 241 23.76 4.11 -4.02
N ASN A 242 23.43 3.43 -5.11
CA ASN A 242 24.16 3.51 -6.37
C ASN A 242 24.04 4.89 -7.05
N ARG A 243 22.97 5.63 -6.76
CA ARG A 243 22.62 6.90 -7.44
C ARG A 243 22.50 8.09 -6.49
N GLU A 244 22.95 7.96 -5.25
CA GLU A 244 22.67 8.87 -4.14
C GLU A 244 23.00 10.33 -4.48
N ARG A 245 24.19 10.57 -5.03
CA ARG A 245 24.64 11.93 -5.40
C ARG A 245 23.72 12.58 -6.44
N ARG A 246 23.28 11.82 -7.46
CA ARG A 246 22.38 12.34 -8.51
C ARG A 246 20.98 12.55 -7.97
N ILE A 247 20.48 11.63 -7.16
CA ILE A 247 19.17 11.73 -6.50
C ILE A 247 19.11 12.96 -5.60
N LYS A 248 20.08 13.13 -4.69
CA LYS A 248 20.15 14.31 -3.81
C LYS A 248 20.21 15.61 -4.59
N ARG A 249 20.95 15.64 -5.70
CA ARG A 249 20.98 16.81 -6.60
C ARG A 249 19.60 17.07 -7.22
N ARG A 250 18.94 16.05 -7.77
CA ARG A 250 17.60 16.18 -8.39
C ARG A 250 16.57 16.69 -7.39
N LEU A 251 16.57 16.15 -6.17
CA LEU A 251 15.70 16.61 -5.09
C LEU A 251 15.96 18.09 -4.76
N SER A 252 17.22 18.47 -4.58
CA SER A 252 17.61 19.88 -4.36
C SER A 252 17.20 20.78 -5.53
N ASP A 253 17.33 20.31 -6.76
CA ASP A 253 16.93 21.06 -7.95
C ASP A 253 15.41 21.28 -7.99
N ILE A 254 14.61 20.24 -7.68
CA ILE A 254 13.14 20.33 -7.60
C ILE A 254 12.71 21.34 -6.53
N GLU A 255 13.22 21.20 -5.32
CA GLU A 255 12.83 22.03 -4.17
C GLU A 255 13.27 23.49 -4.38
N HIS A 256 14.52 23.73 -4.78
CA HIS A 256 15.14 25.05 -4.64
C HIS A 256 15.57 25.73 -5.94
N LYS A 257 15.86 25.01 -7.03
CA LYS A 257 16.54 25.60 -8.22
C LYS A 257 15.69 25.71 -9.46
N TRP A 258 14.81 24.75 -9.71
CA TRP A 258 13.93 24.82 -10.86
C TRP A 258 12.97 26.00 -10.67
N THR A 259 12.64 26.70 -11.74
CA THR A 259 11.50 27.64 -11.77
C THR A 259 10.23 26.87 -12.15
N GLU A 260 9.05 27.49 -12.07
CA GLU A 260 7.83 26.84 -12.61
C GLU A 260 8.00 26.48 -14.09
N GLU A 261 8.65 27.36 -14.87
CA GLU A 261 8.95 27.12 -16.30
C GLU A 261 9.86 25.90 -16.50
N ILE A 262 10.97 25.80 -15.75
CA ILE A 262 11.89 24.66 -15.85
C ILE A 262 11.19 23.37 -15.44
N PHE A 263 10.42 23.40 -14.35
CA PHE A 263 9.70 22.25 -13.84
C PHE A 263 8.65 21.76 -14.85
N ARG A 264 7.87 22.68 -15.42
CA ARG A 264 6.92 22.41 -16.50
C ARG A 264 7.62 21.78 -17.69
N ARG A 265 8.65 22.44 -18.24
CA ARG A 265 9.38 21.95 -19.41
C ARG A 265 9.94 20.54 -19.17
N ARG A 266 10.58 20.30 -18.02
CA ARG A 266 11.11 18.98 -17.66
C ARG A 266 10.04 17.89 -17.68
N LEU A 267 8.85 18.17 -17.12
CA LEU A 267 7.74 17.22 -17.11
C LEU A 267 7.22 16.95 -18.53
N PHE A 268 6.90 17.99 -19.29
CA PHE A 268 6.29 17.88 -20.62
C PHE A 268 7.24 17.30 -21.68
N ASP A 269 8.53 17.64 -21.63
CA ASP A 269 9.54 17.05 -22.52
C ASP A 269 9.64 15.54 -22.26
N ARG A 270 9.69 15.14 -20.98
CA ARG A 270 9.78 13.71 -20.61
C ARG A 270 8.50 12.95 -20.91
N TRP A 271 7.34 13.58 -20.73
CA TRP A 271 6.07 13.02 -21.15
C TRP A 271 6.08 12.74 -22.66
N THR A 272 6.37 13.75 -23.47
CA THR A 272 6.38 13.66 -24.93
C THR A 272 7.32 12.55 -25.44
N LEU A 273 8.48 12.39 -24.79
CA LEU A 273 9.46 11.39 -25.20
C LEU A 273 9.11 9.98 -24.74
N HIS A 274 8.48 9.79 -23.58
CA HIS A 274 8.48 8.50 -22.88
C HIS A 274 7.11 8.00 -22.40
N SER A 275 6.01 8.75 -22.56
CA SER A 275 4.71 8.36 -21.99
C SER A 275 4.17 7.03 -22.54
N HIS A 276 4.57 6.68 -23.77
CA HIS A 276 4.23 5.44 -24.46
C HIS A 276 5.12 4.24 -24.07
N GLU A 277 6.21 4.46 -23.33
CA GLU A 277 7.15 3.41 -22.94
C GLU A 277 6.70 2.68 -21.67
N THR A 278 7.04 1.39 -21.56
CA THR A 278 6.81 0.61 -20.34
C THR A 278 7.78 1.04 -19.23
N SER A 279 7.24 1.60 -18.15
CA SER A 279 8.01 2.13 -17.01
C SER A 279 7.57 1.48 -15.68
N LEU A 280 7.91 2.08 -14.54
CA LEU A 280 7.47 1.64 -13.21
C LEU A 280 5.94 1.68 -13.03
N CYS A 281 5.27 2.47 -13.88
CA CYS A 281 3.83 2.52 -14.09
C CYS A 281 3.52 2.72 -15.58
N SER A 282 2.31 2.38 -16.01
CA SER A 282 1.82 2.67 -17.36
C SER A 282 1.41 4.13 -17.47
N LEU A 283 2.31 5.01 -17.91
CA LEU A 283 2.12 6.47 -17.89
C LEU A 283 0.85 6.91 -18.64
N ASP A 284 0.68 6.49 -19.90
CA ASP A 284 -0.51 6.84 -20.71
C ASP A 284 -1.82 6.22 -20.19
N ALA A 285 -1.75 5.16 -19.39
CA ALA A 285 -2.93 4.55 -18.77
C ALA A 285 -3.34 5.23 -17.46
N VAL A 286 -2.35 5.80 -16.75
CA VAL A 286 -2.55 6.50 -15.48
C VAL A 286 -2.92 7.97 -15.70
N VAL A 287 -2.36 8.62 -16.71
CA VAL A 287 -2.54 10.04 -16.97
C VAL A 287 -3.08 10.20 -18.39
N ASP A 288 -4.31 10.70 -18.49
CA ASP A 288 -4.98 11.00 -19.75
C ASP A 288 -4.33 12.20 -20.47
N LYS A 289 -3.96 13.24 -19.71
CA LYS A 289 -3.39 14.49 -20.22
C LYS A 289 -2.26 14.98 -19.30
N PRO A 290 -1.08 15.31 -19.84
CA PRO A 290 0.05 15.79 -19.04
C PRO A 290 -0.26 17.08 -18.27
N GLU A 291 -1.20 17.90 -18.75
CA GLU A 291 -1.69 19.10 -18.05
C GLU A 291 -2.32 18.76 -16.71
N ARG A 292 -3.05 17.64 -16.60
CA ARG A 292 -3.69 17.24 -15.34
C ARG A 292 -2.65 16.81 -14.32
N LEU A 293 -1.68 16.01 -14.73
CA LEU A 293 -0.51 15.67 -13.93
C LEU A 293 0.22 16.93 -13.46
N TYR A 294 0.51 17.85 -14.38
CA TYR A 294 1.18 19.11 -14.08
C TYR A 294 0.40 19.97 -13.08
N ASN A 295 -0.90 20.12 -13.27
CA ASN A 295 -1.76 20.92 -12.39
C ASN A 295 -1.78 20.35 -10.97
N ALA A 296 -1.95 19.04 -10.83
CA ALA A 296 -1.94 18.36 -9.53
C ALA A 296 -0.59 18.57 -8.80
N ILE A 297 0.55 18.27 -9.44
CA ILE A 297 1.87 18.42 -8.80
C ILE A 297 2.25 19.89 -8.54
N THR A 298 1.74 20.82 -9.35
CA THR A 298 1.90 22.25 -9.10
C THR A 298 1.14 22.68 -7.84
N CYS A 299 -0.06 22.13 -7.61
CA CYS A 299 -0.85 22.41 -6.41
C CYS A 299 -0.34 21.71 -5.15
N ILE A 300 0.33 20.57 -5.30
CA ILE A 300 1.05 19.91 -4.19
C ILE A 300 2.22 20.77 -3.72
N GLY A 301 2.87 21.48 -4.65
CA GLY A 301 4.04 22.30 -4.37
C GLY A 301 5.33 21.47 -4.33
N ARG A 302 6.43 22.10 -4.73
CA ARG A 302 7.70 21.38 -4.96
C ARG A 302 8.39 20.91 -3.68
N ASP A 303 8.19 21.61 -2.57
CA ASP A 303 8.80 21.22 -1.28
C ASP A 303 8.21 19.90 -0.78
N VAL A 304 6.88 19.82 -0.73
CA VAL A 304 6.15 18.59 -0.37
C VAL A 304 6.46 17.48 -1.38
N LEU A 305 6.44 17.79 -2.68
CA LEU A 305 6.71 16.81 -3.73
C LEU A 305 8.14 16.26 -3.65
N GLY A 306 9.13 17.10 -3.36
CA GLY A 306 10.52 16.71 -3.11
C GLY A 306 10.64 15.68 -1.99
N LYS A 307 9.96 15.92 -0.86
CA LYS A 307 9.93 14.97 0.28
C LYS A 307 9.20 13.68 -0.05
N ILE A 308 8.13 13.72 -0.85
CA ILE A 308 7.44 12.51 -1.31
C ILE A 308 8.37 11.67 -2.21
N PHE A 309 9.04 12.31 -3.17
CA PHE A 309 10.00 11.63 -4.05
C PHE A 309 11.21 11.09 -3.29
N GLU A 310 11.70 11.82 -2.28
CA GLU A 310 12.77 11.33 -1.41
C GLU A 310 12.37 10.05 -0.67
N ARG A 311 11.14 9.98 -0.14
CA ARG A 311 10.62 8.76 0.51
C ARG A 311 10.52 7.62 -0.50
N LEU A 312 9.92 7.86 -1.67
CA LEU A 312 9.78 6.85 -2.72
C LEU A 312 11.13 6.29 -3.17
N VAL A 313 12.09 7.15 -3.47
CA VAL A 313 13.38 6.75 -4.05
C VAL A 313 14.29 6.02 -3.06
N LYS A 314 14.13 6.27 -1.76
CA LYS A 314 14.87 5.55 -0.70
C LYS A 314 14.46 4.08 -0.61
N ASN A 315 13.18 3.77 -0.83
CA ASN A 315 12.72 2.37 -0.89
C ASN A 315 11.41 2.23 -1.68
N PHE A 316 11.54 2.13 -3.00
CA PHE A 316 10.38 2.12 -3.89
C PHE A 316 9.50 0.88 -3.70
N LYS A 317 10.10 -0.28 -3.37
CA LYS A 317 9.39 -1.54 -3.09
C LYS A 317 8.30 -1.36 -2.03
N TYR A 318 8.63 -0.72 -0.91
CA TYR A 318 7.69 -0.57 0.21
C TYR A 318 6.79 0.66 0.06
N TYR A 319 7.33 1.79 -0.40
CA TYR A 319 6.60 3.06 -0.39
C TYR A 319 5.72 3.32 -1.62
N ARG A 320 5.81 2.54 -2.70
CA ARG A 320 4.91 2.68 -3.87
C ARG A 320 3.43 2.32 -3.60
N SER A 321 3.10 1.86 -2.40
CA SER A 321 1.77 1.35 -2.04
C SER A 321 1.25 1.96 -0.76
N GLY A 322 -0.08 2.01 -0.61
CA GLY A 322 -0.76 2.61 0.53
C GLY A 322 -0.77 4.14 0.53
N PHE A 323 -0.52 4.76 -0.63
CA PHE A 323 -0.70 6.20 -0.81
C PHE A 323 -2.21 6.52 -0.77
N PRO A 324 -2.63 7.72 -0.30
CA PRO A 324 -4.05 8.07 -0.25
C PRO A 324 -4.79 7.90 -1.58
N ASP A 325 -6.04 7.43 -1.50
CA ASP A 325 -6.90 7.13 -2.64
C ASP A 325 -7.03 8.32 -3.61
N LEU A 326 -7.30 9.51 -3.07
CA LEU A 326 -7.54 10.72 -3.84
C LEU A 326 -6.42 11.75 -3.68
N ILE A 327 -6.20 12.49 -4.76
CA ILE A 327 -5.59 13.82 -4.74
C ILE A 327 -6.62 14.78 -5.31
N VAL A 328 -7.02 15.79 -4.54
CA VAL A 328 -7.93 16.85 -4.97
C VAL A 328 -7.18 18.18 -4.94
N TRP A 329 -7.46 19.07 -5.88
CA TRP A 329 -6.70 20.31 -6.01
C TRP A 329 -7.54 21.49 -6.52
N ASN A 330 -7.01 22.68 -6.27
CA ASN A 330 -7.50 23.96 -6.75
C ASN A 330 -6.32 24.72 -7.34
N LEU A 331 -6.28 24.79 -8.68
CA LEU A 331 -5.17 25.40 -9.40
C LEU A 331 -5.06 26.93 -9.19
N PRO A 332 -6.15 27.72 -9.28
CA PRO A 332 -6.10 29.15 -8.95
C PRO A 332 -5.56 29.45 -7.55
N GLU A 333 -5.95 28.65 -6.56
CA GLU A 333 -5.48 28.82 -5.16
C GLU A 333 -4.16 28.12 -4.86
N LYS A 334 -3.62 27.32 -5.80
CA LYS A 334 -2.40 26.51 -5.63
C LYS A 334 -2.45 25.62 -4.38
N LYS A 335 -3.58 24.95 -4.16
CA LYS A 335 -3.79 24.05 -3.01
C LYS A 335 -4.11 22.65 -3.50
N ALA A 336 -3.51 21.65 -2.85
CA ALA A 336 -3.88 20.26 -2.99
C ALA A 336 -4.22 19.65 -1.63
N LYS A 337 -5.01 18.58 -1.64
CA LYS A 337 -5.32 17.77 -0.47
C LYS A 337 -5.23 16.28 -0.84
N PHE A 338 -4.53 15.52 0.00
CA PHE A 338 -4.45 14.07 -0.07
C PHE A 338 -5.55 13.46 0.78
N VAL A 339 -6.38 12.59 0.21
CA VAL A 339 -7.55 12.07 0.92
C VAL A 339 -7.59 10.56 0.82
N GLU A 340 -7.60 9.92 1.97
CA GLU A 340 -7.85 8.49 2.11
C GLU A 340 -9.34 8.30 2.40
N VAL A 341 -10.05 7.57 1.57
CA VAL A 341 -11.52 7.45 1.61
C VAL A 341 -11.90 6.16 2.32
N LYS A 342 -12.77 6.26 3.33
CA LYS A 342 -13.24 5.11 4.10
C LYS A 342 -14.76 5.04 4.14
N SER A 343 -15.28 3.85 3.83
CA SER A 343 -16.66 3.52 4.14
C SER A 343 -16.82 3.17 5.62
N GLU A 344 -18.06 3.09 6.12
CA GLU A 344 -18.44 2.87 7.53
C GLU A 344 -17.63 1.77 8.26
N ASN A 345 -17.28 0.67 7.58
CA ASN A 345 -16.58 -0.45 8.20
C ASN A 345 -15.14 -0.64 7.69
N ASP A 346 -14.66 0.25 6.83
CA ASP A 346 -13.31 0.16 6.28
C ASP A 346 -12.28 0.74 7.25
N LYS A 347 -11.15 0.04 7.40
CA LYS A 347 -10.06 0.40 8.31
C LYS A 347 -8.82 0.76 7.51
N LEU A 348 -8.07 1.74 8.02
CA LEU A 348 -6.77 2.08 7.46
C LEU A 348 -5.80 0.90 7.59
N SER A 349 -5.16 0.54 6.48
CA SER A 349 -4.00 -0.34 6.48
C SER A 349 -2.79 0.33 7.12
N ILE A 350 -1.79 -0.46 7.53
CA ILE A 350 -0.54 0.06 8.13
C ILE A 350 0.17 1.03 7.17
N LYS A 351 0.22 0.69 5.88
CA LYS A 351 0.86 1.53 4.86
C LYS A 351 0.14 2.87 4.69
N GLN A 352 -1.20 2.87 4.68
CA GLN A 352 -2.01 4.10 4.63
C GLN A 352 -1.76 4.99 5.85
N LYS A 353 -1.72 4.42 7.06
CA LYS A 353 -1.41 5.17 8.28
C LYS A 353 -0.03 5.83 8.22
N LEU A 354 0.98 5.10 7.73
CA LEU A 354 2.34 5.62 7.61
C LEU A 354 2.44 6.73 6.56
N TRP A 355 1.75 6.60 5.43
CA TRP A 355 1.67 7.68 4.44
C TRP A 355 0.94 8.90 4.97
N LEU A 356 -0.21 8.75 5.64
CA LEU A 356 -0.94 9.86 6.25
C LEU A 356 -0.09 10.59 7.30
N ASN A 357 0.58 9.85 8.18
CA ASN A 357 1.49 10.42 9.18
C ASN A 357 2.60 11.23 8.51
N TYR A 358 3.23 10.66 7.48
CA TYR A 358 4.33 11.31 6.77
C TYR A 358 3.87 12.57 6.03
N LEU A 359 2.76 12.51 5.31
CA LEU A 359 2.21 13.64 4.56
C LEU A 359 1.93 14.82 5.50
N ILE A 360 1.30 14.57 6.65
CA ILE A 360 1.04 15.61 7.65
C ILE A 360 2.35 16.16 8.23
N GLU A 361 3.32 15.29 8.54
CA GLU A 361 4.62 15.68 9.10
C GLU A 361 5.40 16.61 8.16
N ILE A 362 5.36 16.37 6.85
CA ILE A 362 6.01 17.23 5.85
C ILE A 362 5.18 18.47 5.47
N GLY A 363 4.07 18.72 6.16
CA GLY A 363 3.22 19.90 5.97
C GLY A 363 2.20 19.79 4.83
N ALA A 364 1.97 18.60 4.28
CA ALA A 364 0.91 18.40 3.29
C ALA A 364 -0.48 18.41 3.94
N ASN A 365 -1.48 18.94 3.23
CA ASN A 365 -2.87 18.83 3.65
C ASN A 365 -3.37 17.40 3.38
N ALA A 366 -3.52 16.59 4.42
CA ALA A 366 -4.00 15.21 4.31
C ALA A 366 -5.09 14.90 5.33
N ALA A 367 -6.08 14.11 4.93
CA ALA A 367 -7.21 13.74 5.78
C ALA A 367 -7.76 12.35 5.44
N VAL A 368 -8.53 11.81 6.38
CA VAL A 368 -9.38 10.63 6.16
C VAL A 368 -10.80 11.11 5.91
N CYS A 369 -11.40 10.71 4.79
CA CYS A 369 -12.77 11.06 4.44
C CYS A 369 -13.69 9.86 4.68
N HIS A 370 -14.55 9.97 5.69
CA HIS A 370 -15.56 8.96 6.00
C HIS A 370 -16.84 9.23 5.22
N VAL A 371 -17.25 8.28 4.38
CA VAL A 371 -18.54 8.33 3.71
C VAL A 371 -19.51 7.44 4.46
N GLU A 372 -20.44 8.06 5.17
CA GLU A 372 -21.37 7.40 6.06
C GLU A 372 -22.77 7.34 5.43
N PRO A 373 -23.48 6.21 5.59
CA PRO A 373 -24.86 6.14 5.17
C PRO A 373 -25.72 7.02 6.07
N LYS A 374 -26.51 7.92 5.47
CA LYS A 374 -27.56 8.69 6.18
C LYS A 374 -28.48 7.72 6.90
N SER A 375 -28.32 7.63 8.22
CA SER A 375 -29.17 6.80 9.06
C SER A 375 -30.58 7.39 9.09
N SER A 376 -31.57 6.62 8.64
CA SER A 376 -33.00 6.99 8.72
C SER A 376 -33.57 6.90 10.16
N LYS A 377 -32.72 6.87 11.19
CA LYS A 377 -33.14 6.81 12.59
C LYS A 377 -32.41 7.87 13.41
N LYS A 378 -33.14 8.93 13.79
CA LYS A 378 -32.82 9.73 14.99
C LYS A 378 -32.68 8.76 16.18
N LYS A 379 -31.45 8.40 16.54
CA LYS A 379 -31.16 8.00 17.92
C LYS A 379 -30.96 9.30 18.68
N ASN A 380 -31.95 9.65 19.50
CA ASN A 380 -31.80 10.69 20.52
C ASN A 380 -30.52 10.38 21.30
N ARG A 381 -29.49 11.22 21.13
CA ARG A 381 -28.43 11.34 22.12
C ARG A 381 -29.06 12.01 23.34
N THR A 382 -29.55 11.21 24.26
CA THR A 382 -29.91 11.66 25.59
C THR A 382 -28.64 12.18 26.24
N THR A 383 -28.53 13.51 26.34
CA THR A 383 -27.57 14.18 27.22
C THR A 383 -27.88 13.77 28.65
N GLY A 384 -27.08 12.85 29.20
CA GLY A 384 -27.03 12.61 30.63
C GLY A 384 -26.38 13.81 31.30
N ASN A 385 -27.19 14.75 31.77
CA ASN A 385 -26.79 15.67 32.84
C ASN A 385 -26.75 14.85 34.12
N ASN A 386 -25.55 14.63 34.67
CA ASN A 386 -25.39 14.35 36.10
C ASN A 386 -24.97 15.65 36.78
N SER A 387 -25.91 16.18 37.55
CA SER A 387 -25.66 17.11 38.65
C SER A 387 -25.04 16.37 39.83
#